data_AF-A0A3M1XMP8-F1
#
_entry.id   AF-A0A3M1XMP8-F1
#
_cell.length_a   1.000
_cell.length_b   1.000
_cell.length_c   1.000
_cell.angle_alpha   90.00
_cell.angle_beta   90.00
_cell.angle_gamma   90.00
#
_symmetry.space_group_name_H-M   'P 1'
#
loop_
_entity.id
_entity.type
_entity.pdbx_description
1 polymer ?
#
loop_
_entity_poly.entity_id
_entity_poly.type
_entity_poly.pdbx_seq_one_letter_code
_entity_poly.pdbx_strand_id
1 'polypeptide(L)'
;MPPKRRLEPGKEYPIPHENRYIHEMISETIAQLTHDYAPGDTPREFHPKEHALLKAEFIVNPDLAGDLRVGLFAEPRTYLAFVRYSNSSHVPKPDIKKDVRGMVLKLTGVPGEKLLNNGNRTDVQDFLLASNQRFFAREIREFQKTIKAVTGPPLGLLGYLLSSPRHLAVLRRSL
;
A
#
# COMPACT_ATOMS: atom_id res chain seq x y z
N MET A 1 13.39 -18.65 19.26
CA MET A 1 12.36 -17.63 18.91
C MET A 1 11.05 -18.06 19.53
N PRO A 2 10.25 -17.17 20.13
CA PRO A 2 8.91 -17.53 20.59
C PRO A 2 8.08 -18.02 19.38
N PRO A 3 7.17 -18.99 19.57
CA PRO A 3 6.33 -19.49 18.49
C PRO A 3 5.54 -18.32 17.89
N LYS A 4 5.58 -18.19 16.57
CA LYS A 4 4.76 -17.19 15.87
C LYS A 4 3.29 -17.54 16.15
N ARG A 5 2.56 -16.60 16.75
CA ARG A 5 1.10 -16.69 16.93
C ARG A 5 0.48 -17.00 15.57
N ARG A 6 -0.33 -18.07 15.50
CA ARG A 6 -1.09 -18.41 14.28
C ARG A 6 -2.18 -17.36 14.11
N LEU A 7 -2.08 -16.55 13.06
CA LEU A 7 -3.08 -15.55 12.72
C LEU A 7 -4.14 -16.18 11.82
N GLU A 8 -5.41 -15.91 12.09
CA GLU A 8 -6.53 -16.28 11.23
C GLU A 8 -6.61 -15.34 10.01
N PRO A 9 -6.80 -15.85 8.78
CA PRO A 9 -7.04 -15.02 7.60
C PRO A 9 -8.24 -14.08 7.80
N GLY A 10 -8.11 -12.82 7.40
CA GLY A 10 -9.18 -11.83 7.45
C GLY A 10 -9.54 -11.30 8.84
N LYS A 11 -8.96 -11.85 9.92
CA LYS A 11 -9.18 -11.35 11.28
C LYS A 11 -8.25 -10.17 11.58
N GLU A 12 -8.83 -9.07 12.00
CA GLU A 12 -8.08 -7.91 12.47
C GLU A 12 -7.55 -8.13 13.89
N TYR A 13 -6.36 -7.62 14.17
CA TYR A 13 -5.73 -7.66 15.50
C TYR A 13 -5.25 -6.25 15.86
N PRO A 14 -6.17 -5.38 16.32
CA PRO A 14 -5.85 -3.99 16.62
C PRO A 14 -4.74 -3.84 17.66
N ILE A 15 -3.85 -2.88 17.45
CA ILE A 15 -2.84 -2.51 18.46
C ILE A 15 -3.38 -1.45 19.43
N PRO A 16 -2.80 -1.28 20.63
CA PRO A 16 -3.17 -0.19 21.52
C PRO A 16 -3.11 1.17 20.83
N HIS A 17 -4.17 1.96 20.97
CA HIS A 17 -4.31 3.29 20.39
C HIS A 17 -4.30 3.35 18.86
N GLU A 18 -4.53 2.25 18.15
CA GLU A 18 -4.59 2.22 16.69
C GLU A 18 -5.50 3.29 16.10
N ASN A 19 -6.74 3.39 16.61
CA ASN A 19 -7.69 4.42 16.19
C ASN A 19 -7.12 5.84 16.33
N ARG A 20 -6.39 6.13 17.42
CA ARG A 20 -5.76 7.45 17.59
C ARG A 20 -4.72 7.70 16.49
N TYR A 21 -3.86 6.73 16.21
CA TYR A 21 -2.87 6.86 15.13
C TYR A 21 -3.51 7.03 13.75
N ILE A 22 -4.62 6.31 13.48
CA ILE A 22 -5.41 6.47 12.25
C ILE A 22 -5.92 7.91 12.14
N HIS A 23 -6.57 8.43 13.19
CA HIS A 23 -7.15 9.78 13.16
C HIS A 23 -6.09 10.88 13.03
N GLU A 24 -4.98 10.75 13.75
CA GLU A 24 -3.86 11.70 13.64
C GLU A 24 -3.28 11.71 12.22
N MET A 25 -3.04 10.53 11.62
CA MET A 25 -2.57 10.45 10.24
C MET A 25 -3.55 11.08 9.25
N ILE A 26 -4.83 10.73 9.33
CA ILE A 26 -5.86 11.30 8.44
C ILE A 26 -5.87 12.82 8.53
N SER A 27 -5.82 13.36 9.76
CA SER A 27 -5.84 14.79 10.01
C SER A 27 -4.60 15.49 9.43
N GLU A 28 -3.42 14.90 9.61
CA GLU A 28 -2.15 15.42 9.09
C GLU A 28 -2.10 15.38 7.57
N THR A 29 -2.52 14.27 6.96
CA THR A 29 -2.62 14.12 5.50
C THR A 29 -3.60 15.15 4.91
N ILE A 30 -4.78 15.32 5.48
CA ILE A 30 -5.76 16.31 5.00
C ILE A 30 -5.18 17.73 5.14
N ALA A 31 -4.57 18.06 6.29
CA ALA A 31 -3.96 19.37 6.50
C ALA A 31 -2.85 19.65 5.46
N GLN A 32 -1.97 18.67 5.19
CA GLN A 32 -0.91 18.80 4.21
C GLN A 32 -1.47 18.98 2.78
N LEU A 33 -2.42 18.13 2.38
CA LEU A 33 -2.98 18.17 1.02
C LEU A 33 -3.78 19.45 0.76
N THR A 34 -4.53 19.94 1.75
CA THR A 34 -5.29 21.20 1.65
C THR A 34 -4.39 22.44 1.66
N HIS A 35 -3.22 22.36 2.31
CA HIS A 35 -2.21 23.42 2.26
C HIS A 35 -1.51 23.47 0.90
N ASP A 36 -1.13 22.30 0.36
CA ASP A 36 -0.28 22.22 -0.85
C ASP A 36 -1.07 22.34 -2.16
N TYR A 37 -2.36 22.00 -2.15
CA TYR A 37 -3.17 21.90 -3.37
C TYR A 37 -4.50 22.63 -3.25
N ALA A 38 -4.90 23.30 -4.34
CA ALA A 38 -6.23 23.86 -4.46
C ALA A 38 -7.31 22.76 -4.50
N PRO A 39 -8.53 23.03 -4.01
CA PRO A 39 -9.65 22.11 -4.16
C PRO A 39 -9.89 21.73 -5.62
N GLY A 40 -9.99 20.44 -5.93
CA GLY A 40 -10.19 19.92 -7.28
C GLY A 40 -8.90 19.46 -7.98
N ASP A 41 -7.75 19.96 -7.54
CA ASP A 41 -6.42 19.61 -8.10
C ASP A 41 -5.58 18.77 -7.13
N THR A 42 -6.19 18.22 -6.08
CA THR A 42 -5.50 17.41 -5.08
C THR A 42 -5.12 16.03 -5.64
N PRO A 43 -3.82 15.70 -5.78
CA PRO A 43 -3.40 14.38 -6.22
C PRO A 43 -3.54 13.36 -5.07
N ARG A 44 -3.23 12.08 -5.37
CA ARG A 44 -3.05 11.08 -4.31
C ARG A 44 -1.86 11.46 -3.43
N GLU A 45 -1.99 11.32 -2.11
CA GLU A 45 -0.91 11.60 -1.14
C GLU A 45 0.38 10.84 -1.48
N PHE A 46 0.24 9.57 -1.83
CA PHE A 46 1.34 8.75 -2.36
C PHE A 46 0.96 8.23 -3.73
N HIS A 47 1.99 7.89 -4.51
CA HIS A 47 1.81 7.43 -5.88
C HIS A 47 1.04 8.44 -6.79
N PRO A 48 1.27 9.76 -6.68
CA PRO A 48 0.52 10.78 -7.42
C PRO A 48 0.77 10.67 -8.92
N LYS A 49 1.99 10.34 -9.35
CA LYS A 49 2.33 10.23 -10.77
C LYS A 49 2.06 8.82 -11.27
N GLU A 50 1.14 8.73 -12.20
CA GLU A 50 0.90 7.53 -13.00
C GLU A 50 1.94 7.39 -14.12
N HIS A 51 2.32 6.14 -14.39
CA HIS A 51 3.18 5.77 -15.51
C HIS A 51 2.38 5.09 -16.62
N ALA A 52 1.41 4.25 -16.25
CA ALA A 52 0.52 3.59 -17.20
C ALA A 52 -0.73 3.05 -16.50
N LEU A 53 -1.82 2.99 -17.26
CA LEU A 53 -3.03 2.23 -16.95
C LEU A 53 -3.27 1.25 -18.10
N LEU A 54 -3.23 -0.04 -17.79
CA LEU A 54 -3.32 -1.12 -18.76
C LEU A 54 -4.57 -1.95 -18.48
N LYS A 55 -5.24 -2.37 -19.55
CA LYS A 55 -6.23 -3.45 -19.51
C LYS A 55 -5.49 -4.77 -19.72
N ALA A 56 -5.79 -5.77 -18.90
CA ALA A 56 -5.10 -7.05 -18.89
C ALA A 56 -6.06 -8.20 -18.57
N GLU A 57 -5.55 -9.43 -18.69
CA GLU A 57 -6.20 -10.64 -18.23
C GLU A 57 -5.40 -11.22 -17.07
N PHE A 58 -6.10 -11.60 -15.99
CA PHE A 58 -5.52 -12.33 -14.87
C PHE A 58 -5.98 -13.77 -14.95
N ILE A 59 -5.05 -14.69 -15.18
CA ILE A 59 -5.34 -16.11 -15.40
C ILE A 59 -4.86 -16.88 -14.18
N VAL A 60 -5.79 -17.53 -13.48
CA VAL A 60 -5.46 -18.46 -12.38
C VAL A 60 -4.88 -19.73 -12.99
N ASN A 61 -3.65 -20.07 -12.59
CA ASN A 61 -2.95 -21.25 -13.11
C ASN A 61 -3.72 -22.55 -12.75
N PRO A 62 -4.07 -23.41 -13.73
CA PRO A 62 -4.80 -24.65 -13.47
C PRO A 62 -4.04 -25.66 -12.59
N ASP A 63 -2.71 -25.55 -12.54
CA ASP A 63 -1.82 -26.47 -11.83
C ASP A 63 -1.40 -25.95 -10.45
N LEU A 64 -2.15 -25.01 -9.87
CA LEU A 64 -1.89 -24.57 -8.50
C LEU A 64 -1.95 -25.76 -7.53
N ALA A 65 -0.98 -25.83 -6.61
CA ALA A 65 -0.96 -26.79 -5.52
C ALA A 65 -2.25 -26.64 -4.67
N GLY A 66 -2.75 -27.76 -4.14
CA GLY A 66 -4.06 -27.80 -3.48
C GLY A 66 -4.20 -26.84 -2.29
N ASP A 67 -3.10 -26.55 -1.59
CA ASP A 67 -3.03 -25.60 -0.47
C ASP A 67 -3.08 -24.12 -0.89
N LEU A 68 -2.83 -23.82 -2.18
CA LEU A 68 -2.93 -22.48 -2.75
C LEU A 68 -4.28 -22.20 -3.41
N ARG A 69 -5.14 -23.22 -3.58
CA ARG A 69 -6.47 -23.11 -4.19
C ARG A 69 -7.49 -22.56 -3.21
N VAL A 70 -7.37 -21.29 -2.85
CA VAL A 70 -8.22 -20.62 -1.86
C VAL A 70 -8.85 -19.35 -2.44
N GLY A 71 -10.14 -19.15 -2.20
CA GLY A 71 -10.87 -17.94 -2.60
C GLY A 71 -10.84 -17.72 -4.12
N LEU A 72 -10.33 -16.56 -4.55
CA LEU A 72 -10.10 -16.22 -5.97
C LEU A 72 -9.33 -17.31 -6.74
N PHE A 73 -8.42 -18.02 -6.06
CA PHE A 73 -7.52 -18.99 -6.67
C PHE A 73 -8.07 -20.43 -6.65
N ALA A 74 -9.28 -20.63 -6.15
CA ALA A 74 -9.85 -21.98 -5.96
C ALA A 74 -10.02 -22.74 -7.28
N GLU A 75 -10.38 -22.03 -8.35
CA GLU A 75 -10.67 -22.61 -9.66
C GLU A 75 -9.85 -21.92 -10.76
N PRO A 76 -9.43 -22.66 -11.81
CA PRO A 76 -8.82 -22.06 -12.99
C PRO A 76 -9.83 -21.13 -13.67
N ARG A 77 -9.50 -19.85 -13.74
CA ARG A 77 -10.39 -18.80 -14.28
C ARG A 77 -9.58 -17.62 -14.79
N THR A 78 -10.12 -16.98 -15.83
CA THR A 78 -9.63 -15.70 -16.33
C THR A 78 -10.51 -14.56 -15.84
N TYR A 79 -9.89 -13.51 -15.29
CA TYR A 79 -10.55 -12.29 -14.86
C TYR A 79 -10.09 -11.12 -15.72
N LEU A 80 -11.02 -10.21 -16.05
CA LEU A 80 -10.65 -8.89 -16.55
C LEU A 80 -9.90 -8.13 -15.45
N ALA A 81 -8.74 -7.60 -15.79
CA ALA A 81 -7.86 -6.88 -14.90
C ALA A 81 -7.54 -5.48 -15.43
N PHE A 82 -7.33 -4.55 -14.51
CA PHE A 82 -6.71 -3.26 -14.78
C PHE A 82 -5.42 -3.15 -13.97
N VAL A 83 -4.32 -2.80 -14.62
CA VAL A 83 -3.01 -2.64 -13.99
C VAL A 83 -2.61 -1.18 -14.04
N ARG A 84 -2.30 -0.60 -12.87
CA ARG A 84 -1.77 0.76 -12.77
C ARG A 84 -0.33 0.74 -12.25
N TYR A 85 0.56 1.42 -12.96
CA TYR A 85 1.93 1.68 -12.51
C TYR A 85 2.11 3.13 -12.09
N SER A 86 2.93 3.38 -11.07
CA SER A 86 3.16 4.72 -10.55
C SER A 86 4.51 4.87 -9.85
N ASN A 87 4.90 6.12 -9.59
CA ASN A 87 5.94 6.43 -8.61
C ASN A 87 5.46 6.12 -7.18
N SER A 88 6.28 6.32 -6.15
CA SER A 88 5.91 6.14 -4.73
C SER A 88 6.10 7.39 -3.89
N SER A 89 6.91 8.34 -4.35
CA SER A 89 7.10 9.66 -3.72
C SER A 89 5.78 10.40 -3.49
N HIS A 90 5.71 11.22 -2.44
CA HIS A 90 4.55 12.08 -2.15
C HIS A 90 4.38 13.25 -3.15
N VAL A 91 5.43 13.53 -3.92
CA VAL A 91 5.41 14.47 -5.05
C VAL A 91 5.68 13.76 -6.38
N PRO A 92 5.09 14.20 -7.49
CA PRO A 92 5.45 13.76 -8.83
C PRO A 92 6.94 13.95 -9.11
N LYS A 93 7.58 12.93 -9.69
CA LYS A 93 9.02 12.95 -10.05
C LYS A 93 9.20 12.35 -11.44
N PRO A 94 10.26 12.74 -12.19
CA PRO A 94 10.60 12.10 -13.46
C PRO A 94 10.84 10.58 -13.32
N ASP A 95 10.48 9.83 -14.35
CA ASP A 95 10.43 8.36 -14.30
C ASP A 95 11.81 7.70 -14.21
N ILE A 96 12.85 8.43 -14.59
CA ILE A 96 14.25 8.01 -14.47
C ILE A 96 14.78 8.13 -13.04
N LYS A 97 14.10 8.86 -12.15
CA LYS A 97 14.57 9.06 -10.78
C LYS A 97 14.33 7.80 -9.96
N LYS A 98 15.31 7.46 -9.12
CA LYS A 98 15.22 6.37 -8.15
C LYS A 98 14.02 6.60 -7.24
N ASP A 99 13.20 5.56 -7.11
CA ASP A 99 12.00 5.53 -6.28
C ASP A 99 11.52 4.07 -6.17
N VAL A 100 10.66 3.79 -5.19
CA VAL A 100 9.81 2.61 -5.24
C VAL A 100 8.76 2.79 -6.33
N ARG A 101 8.37 1.69 -7.00
CA ARG A 101 7.31 1.70 -8.01
C ARG A 101 6.09 1.01 -7.47
N GLY A 102 4.94 1.67 -7.58
CA GLY A 102 3.65 1.06 -7.31
C GLY A 102 3.20 0.23 -8.51
N MET A 103 2.59 -0.91 -8.24
CA MET A 103 1.85 -1.72 -9.20
C MET A 103 0.54 -2.15 -8.54
N VAL A 104 -0.58 -1.70 -9.06
CA VAL A 104 -1.89 -2.10 -8.56
C VAL A 104 -2.59 -2.93 -9.61
N LEU A 105 -3.20 -4.05 -9.21
CA LEU A 105 -4.09 -4.84 -10.06
C LEU A 105 -5.49 -4.80 -9.48
N LYS A 106 -6.47 -4.40 -10.29
CA LYS A 106 -7.90 -4.50 -9.97
C LYS A 106 -8.51 -5.57 -10.84
N LEU A 107 -9.00 -6.65 -10.23
CA LEU A 107 -9.79 -7.68 -10.89
C LEU A 107 -11.27 -7.34 -10.77
N THR A 108 -12.04 -7.54 -11.83
CA THR A 108 -13.50 -7.37 -11.84
C THR A 108 -14.22 -8.70 -11.98
N GLY A 109 -15.48 -8.77 -11.52
CA GLY A 109 -16.27 -10.01 -11.54
C GLY A 109 -15.78 -11.07 -10.55
N VAL A 110 -15.12 -10.66 -9.45
CA VAL A 110 -14.66 -11.53 -8.38
C VAL A 110 -15.79 -11.69 -7.34
N PRO A 111 -16.47 -12.85 -7.30
CA PRO A 111 -17.61 -13.05 -6.39
C PRO A 111 -17.17 -13.19 -4.93
N GLY A 112 -18.16 -13.28 -4.04
CA GLY A 112 -17.97 -13.56 -2.61
C GLY A 112 -18.00 -12.33 -1.73
N GLU A 113 -18.18 -12.57 -0.42
CA GLU A 113 -18.17 -11.53 0.60
C GLU A 113 -16.78 -10.88 0.73
N LYS A 114 -16.76 -9.55 0.85
CA LYS A 114 -15.52 -8.77 0.98
C LYS A 114 -15.31 -8.40 2.45
N LEU A 115 -14.06 -8.49 2.90
CA LEU A 115 -13.66 -8.06 4.25
C LEU A 115 -13.96 -6.58 4.48
N LEU A 116 -13.75 -5.75 3.46
CA LEU A 116 -14.08 -4.33 3.46
C LEU A 116 -15.39 -4.12 2.69
N ASN A 117 -16.52 -4.17 3.41
CA ASN A 117 -17.85 -3.99 2.82
C ASN A 117 -18.31 -2.53 2.93
N ASN A 118 -17.63 -1.64 2.22
CA ASN A 118 -17.77 -0.18 2.36
C ASN A 118 -18.85 0.40 1.42
N GLY A 119 -19.77 -0.43 0.91
CA GLY A 119 -20.82 -0.02 -0.02
C GLY A 119 -20.39 0.22 -1.48
N ASN A 120 -19.10 0.06 -1.81
CA ASN A 120 -18.60 0.11 -3.19
C ASN A 120 -18.80 -1.22 -3.93
N ARG A 121 -18.61 -1.21 -5.27
CA ARG A 121 -18.56 -2.40 -6.17
C ARG A 121 -18.09 -3.64 -5.42
N THR A 122 -19.01 -4.57 -5.18
CA THR A 122 -18.76 -5.75 -4.35
C THR A 122 -18.10 -6.89 -5.11
N ASP A 123 -17.93 -6.75 -6.43
CA ASP A 123 -17.44 -7.77 -7.34
C ASP A 123 -15.98 -7.56 -7.77
N VAL A 124 -15.17 -6.90 -6.94
CA VAL A 124 -13.77 -6.62 -7.28
C VAL A 124 -12.78 -7.22 -6.27
N GLN A 125 -11.53 -7.37 -6.71
CA GLN A 125 -10.39 -7.65 -5.83
C GLN A 125 -9.23 -6.76 -6.24
N ASP A 126 -8.69 -6.01 -5.29
CA ASP A 126 -7.52 -5.17 -5.50
C ASP A 126 -6.28 -5.84 -4.91
N PHE A 127 -5.19 -5.87 -5.67
CA PHE A 127 -3.85 -6.22 -5.24
C PHE A 127 -3.01 -4.96 -5.26
N LEU A 128 -2.65 -4.46 -4.08
CA LEU A 128 -1.81 -3.28 -3.91
C LEU A 128 -0.36 -3.74 -3.73
N LEU A 129 0.46 -3.57 -4.77
CA LEU A 129 1.84 -4.03 -4.78
C LEU A 129 2.82 -2.86 -4.91
N ALA A 130 4.04 -3.11 -4.44
CA ALA A 130 5.17 -2.22 -4.61
C ALA A 130 6.39 -3.04 -5.06
N SER A 131 7.30 -2.43 -5.80
CA SER A 131 8.52 -3.08 -6.28
C SER A 131 9.49 -3.51 -5.18
N ASN A 132 9.30 -3.02 -3.95
CA ASN A 132 10.08 -3.44 -2.80
C ASN A 132 9.45 -4.66 -2.12
N GLN A 133 10.26 -5.69 -1.84
CA GLN A 133 9.81 -6.93 -1.19
C GLN A 133 9.38 -6.74 0.27
N ARG A 134 9.79 -5.64 0.91
CA ARG A 134 9.51 -5.34 2.32
C ARG A 134 8.86 -3.99 2.44
N PHE A 135 7.75 -3.94 3.16
CA PHE A 135 7.21 -2.66 3.60
C PHE A 135 8.12 -2.07 4.69
N PHE A 136 8.22 -0.74 4.73
CA PHE A 136 9.12 -0.05 5.64
C PHE A 136 8.56 0.12 7.04
N ALA A 137 7.27 -0.15 7.26
CA ALA A 137 6.64 -0.13 8.57
C ALA A 137 5.99 -1.48 8.88
N ARG A 138 5.99 -1.87 10.14
CA ARG A 138 5.35 -3.10 10.63
C ARG A 138 3.95 -2.86 11.17
N GLU A 139 3.70 -1.66 11.66
CA GLU A 139 2.45 -1.22 12.28
C GLU A 139 2.20 0.27 12.02
N ILE A 140 0.97 0.72 12.24
CA ILE A 140 0.55 2.10 11.92
C ILE A 140 1.37 3.17 12.67
N ARG A 141 1.79 2.92 13.91
CA ARG A 141 2.61 3.87 14.68
C ARG A 141 3.97 4.11 14.01
N GLU A 142 4.60 3.04 13.52
CA GLU A 142 5.88 3.10 12.82
C GLU A 142 5.71 3.74 11.43
N PHE A 143 4.59 3.45 10.77
CA PHE A 143 4.22 4.08 9.52
C PHE A 143 4.06 5.60 9.68
N GLN A 144 3.26 6.06 10.64
CA GLN A 144 3.06 7.48 10.95
C GLN A 144 4.39 8.20 11.20
N LYS A 145 5.26 7.64 12.04
CA LYS A 145 6.60 8.21 12.30
C LYS A 145 7.45 8.31 11.05
N THR A 146 7.42 7.28 10.21
CA THR A 146 8.17 7.27 8.95
C THR A 146 7.64 8.34 8.01
N ILE A 147 6.32 8.43 7.83
CA ILE A 147 5.70 9.43 6.97
C ILE A 147 6.07 10.84 7.43
N LYS A 148 5.87 11.17 8.71
CA LYS A 148 6.29 12.45 9.30
C LYS A 148 7.76 12.78 9.03
N ALA A 149 8.64 11.78 9.11
CA ALA A 149 10.07 11.98 8.87
C ALA A 149 10.40 12.22 7.39
N VAL A 150 9.72 11.56 6.45
CA VAL A 150 10.01 11.67 5.01
C VAL A 150 9.28 12.80 4.30
N THR A 151 8.18 13.30 4.87
CA THR A 151 7.44 14.47 4.38
C THR A 151 7.81 15.76 5.13
N GLY A 152 8.37 15.63 6.33
CA GLY A 152 8.82 16.76 7.14
C GLY A 152 10.21 17.31 6.77
N PRO A 153 10.71 18.28 7.57
CA PRO A 153 12.00 18.92 7.32
C PRO A 153 13.18 17.93 7.34
N PRO A 154 14.28 18.19 6.59
CA PRO A 154 15.44 17.29 6.50
C PRO A 154 16.06 16.89 7.85
N LEU A 155 16.04 17.79 8.84
CA LEU A 155 16.54 17.51 10.19
C LEU A 155 15.73 16.42 10.90
N GLY A 156 14.42 16.36 10.66
CA GLY A 156 13.53 15.33 11.18
C GLY A 156 13.84 13.94 10.61
N LEU A 157 14.14 13.87 9.31
CA LEU A 157 14.58 12.63 8.66
C LEU A 157 15.90 12.12 9.26
N LEU A 158 16.87 13.00 9.49
CA LEU A 158 18.14 12.62 10.10
C LEU A 158 17.96 12.06 11.51
N GLY A 159 17.18 12.74 12.36
CA GLY A 159 16.87 12.26 13.72
C GLY A 159 16.13 10.90 13.72
N TYR A 160 15.22 10.69 12.77
CA TYR A 160 14.54 9.42 12.60
C TYR A 160 15.48 8.28 12.21
N LEU A 161 16.37 8.52 11.24
CA LEU A 161 17.34 7.51 10.80
C LEU A 161 18.36 7.14 11.88
N LEU A 162 18.80 8.11 12.70
CA LEU A 162 19.69 7.87 13.83
C LEU A 162 19.03 7.03 14.93
N SER A 163 17.75 7.28 15.21
CA SER A 163 16.99 6.53 16.22
C SER A 163 16.49 5.17 15.73
N SER A 164 16.51 4.93 14.41
CA SER A 164 15.97 3.72 13.79
C SER A 164 16.90 3.13 12.71
N PRO A 165 18.08 2.59 13.08
CA PRO A 165 19.07 2.10 12.13
C PRO A 165 18.58 0.95 11.23
N ARG A 166 17.53 0.22 11.63
CA ARG A 166 16.87 -0.79 10.80
C ARG A 166 16.14 -0.19 9.60
N HIS A 167 15.58 1.02 9.73
CA HIS A 167 14.93 1.74 8.65
C HIS A 167 15.92 2.32 7.64
N LEU A 168 17.17 2.60 8.04
CA LEU A 168 18.20 3.05 7.12
C LEU A 168 18.43 2.05 5.98
N ALA A 169 18.46 0.75 6.30
CA ALA A 169 18.65 -0.29 5.29
C ALA A 169 17.45 -0.40 4.32
N VAL A 170 16.24 -0.17 4.81
CA VAL A 170 15.01 -0.21 3.99
C VAL A 170 14.91 1.05 3.13
N LEU A 171 15.06 2.23 3.71
CA LEU A 171 14.96 3.51 3.02
C LEU A 171 16.08 3.71 1.99
N ARG A 172 17.31 3.24 2.23
CA ARG A 172 18.39 3.30 1.23
C ARG A 172 18.07 2.53 -0.06
N ARG A 173 17.24 1.49 0.02
CA ARG A 173 16.78 0.73 -1.15
C ARG A 173 15.60 1.40 -1.85
N SER A 174 14.81 2.17 -1.10
CA SER A 174 13.55 2.77 -1.55
C SER A 174 13.68 4.23 -2.04
N LEU A 175 14.67 4.97 -1.55
CA LEU A 175 14.96 6.38 -1.89
C LEU A 175 16.17 6.48 -2.82
#